data_AF-A0A529HQY1-F1
#
_entry.id   AF-A0A529HQY1-F1
#
_cell.length_a   1.000
_cell.length_b   1.000
_cell.length_c   1.000
_cell.angle_alpha   90.00
_cell.angle_beta   90.00
_cell.angle_gamma   90.00
#
_symmetry.space_group_name_H-M   'P 1'
#
loop_
_entity.id
_entity.type
_entity.pdbx_description
1 polymer ?
#
loop_
_entity_poly.entity_id
_entity_poly.type
_entity_poly.pdbx_seq_one_letter_code
_entity_poly.pdbx_strand_id
1 'polypeptide(L)'
;HNTTAMLAIDPRSANTSVYQKTLAFNDFYNADPETGFPLGNVQLLGHITGNILKANAPLLPRWLAGLIARNCYGWFLTSEDLPNPESRVTVQNGRIVMHWVRSNMGAHELLIRRTRGVMRRAGFPIVLTRTFGRKTTSHQCGTARLGSDPETSVVSPDCRSHEIANLYVTDAS
;
A
#
# COMPACT_ATOMS: atom_id res chain seq x y z
N HIS A 1 -0.96 -0.01 6.32
CA HIS A 1 -0.04 0.69 5.38
C HIS A 1 -0.71 1.84 4.64
N ASN A 2 0.07 2.85 4.25
CA ASN A 2 -0.32 3.78 3.19
C ASN A 2 0.02 3.19 1.82
N THR A 3 -0.92 3.26 0.87
CA THR A 3 -0.78 2.60 -0.43
C THR A 3 -1.19 3.51 -1.59
N THR A 4 -0.44 3.44 -2.69
CA THR A 4 -0.70 4.19 -3.91
C THR A 4 -0.52 3.31 -5.14
N ALA A 5 -1.49 3.37 -6.05
CA ALA A 5 -1.28 2.90 -7.42
C ALA A 5 -0.62 4.00 -8.24
N MET A 6 0.44 3.65 -8.97
CA MET A 6 1.09 4.51 -9.96
C MET A 6 0.99 3.87 -11.33
N LEU A 7 0.67 4.66 -12.35
CA LEU A 7 0.69 4.24 -13.76
C LEU A 7 1.84 4.96 -14.44
N ALA A 8 2.81 4.20 -14.94
CA ALA A 8 3.83 4.69 -15.85
C ALA A 8 3.38 4.35 -17.28
N ILE A 9 3.20 5.36 -18.14
CA ILE A 9 2.54 5.22 -19.45
C ILE A 9 3.49 5.76 -20.52
N ASP A 10 3.74 4.95 -21.55
CA ASP A 10 4.33 5.41 -22.81
C ASP A 10 3.36 5.08 -23.96
N PRO A 11 2.67 6.08 -24.54
CA PRO A 11 1.74 5.86 -25.65
C PRO A 11 2.36 5.19 -26.88
N ARG A 12 3.69 5.24 -27.02
CA ARG A 12 4.44 4.68 -28.15
C ARG A 12 4.84 3.22 -27.95
N SER A 13 4.82 2.73 -26.71
CA SER A 13 5.27 1.37 -26.37
C SER A 13 4.12 0.56 -25.78
N ALA A 14 3.67 -0.46 -26.50
CA ALA A 14 2.67 -1.39 -25.98
C ALA A 14 3.32 -2.31 -24.93
N ASN A 15 2.63 -2.50 -23.81
CA ASN A 15 3.04 -3.46 -22.79
C ASN A 15 2.66 -4.88 -23.25
N THR A 16 3.65 -5.64 -23.71
CA THR A 16 3.48 -7.03 -24.18
C THR A 16 3.71 -8.07 -23.08
N SER A 17 3.87 -7.65 -21.82
CA SER A 17 4.15 -8.55 -20.71
C SER A 17 2.95 -9.43 -20.37
N VAL A 18 3.14 -10.75 -20.40
CA VAL A 18 2.15 -11.74 -19.96
C VAL A 18 2.11 -11.83 -18.43
N TYR A 19 3.29 -11.84 -17.79
CA TYR A 19 3.44 -11.87 -16.33
C TYR A 19 4.12 -10.59 -15.85
N GLN A 20 3.31 -9.63 -15.39
CA GLN A 20 3.81 -8.29 -15.09
C GLN A 20 4.33 -8.14 -13.65
N LYS A 21 3.83 -8.90 -12.68
CA LYS A 21 4.22 -8.73 -11.26
C LYS A 21 5.55 -9.42 -10.95
N THR A 22 6.64 -8.93 -11.54
CA THR A 22 7.98 -9.54 -11.44
C THR A 22 9.07 -8.57 -10.99
N LEU A 23 8.87 -7.25 -11.13
CA LEU A 23 9.82 -6.24 -10.68
C LEU A 23 9.37 -5.58 -9.39
N ALA A 24 10.30 -5.43 -8.48
CA ALA A 24 10.18 -4.64 -7.26
C ALA A 24 11.53 -4.07 -6.88
N PHE A 25 11.53 -2.98 -6.13
CA PHE A 25 12.74 -2.35 -5.65
C PHE A 25 12.50 -1.69 -4.27
N ASN A 26 13.59 -1.57 -3.51
CA ASN A 26 13.59 -1.15 -2.10
C ASN A 26 14.63 -0.04 -1.85
N ASP A 27 15.02 0.69 -2.88
CA ASP A 27 16.03 1.75 -2.86
C ASP A 27 15.75 2.84 -1.80
N PHE A 28 14.49 2.98 -1.40
CA PHE A 28 14.04 3.96 -0.41
C PHE A 28 13.47 3.30 0.87
N TYR A 29 13.67 1.99 1.05
CA TYR A 29 13.01 1.24 2.12
C TYR A 29 13.60 1.57 3.50
N ASN A 30 14.90 1.38 3.68
CA ASN A 30 15.58 1.62 4.96
C ASN A 30 16.00 3.08 5.14
N ALA A 31 16.45 3.73 4.07
CA ALA A 31 16.90 5.12 4.09
C ALA A 31 16.77 5.76 2.69
N ASP A 32 16.02 6.86 2.59
CA ASP A 32 16.02 7.70 1.40
C ASP A 32 17.41 8.33 1.19
N PRO A 33 17.96 8.33 -0.05
CA PRO A 33 19.26 8.92 -0.32
C PRO A 33 19.40 10.42 0.00
N GLU A 34 18.30 11.18 0.11
CA GLU A 34 18.37 12.61 0.43
C GLU A 34 17.93 12.92 1.86
N THR A 35 16.92 12.24 2.40
CA THR A 35 16.41 12.54 3.76
C THR A 35 16.91 11.58 4.83
N GLY A 36 17.45 10.41 4.46
CA GLY A 36 17.91 9.37 5.38
C GLY A 36 16.80 8.59 6.09
N PHE A 37 15.53 8.99 5.95
CA PHE A 37 14.40 8.32 6.58
C PHE A 37 13.85 7.17 5.72
N PRO A 38 13.28 6.10 6.32
CA PRO A 38 12.65 5.02 5.58
C PRO A 38 11.35 5.49 4.91
N LEU A 39 11.18 5.18 3.62
CA LEU A 39 10.00 5.56 2.84
C LEU A 39 9.11 4.37 2.49
N GLY A 40 9.70 3.24 2.09
CA GLY A 40 8.96 2.00 1.86
C GLY A 40 9.30 1.27 0.57
N ASN A 41 8.37 0.41 0.14
CA ASN A 41 8.54 -0.54 -0.95
C ASN A 41 7.82 -0.10 -2.23
N VAL A 42 8.41 -0.43 -3.39
CA VAL A 42 7.80 -0.26 -4.70
C VAL A 42 7.81 -1.59 -5.44
N GLN A 43 6.67 -2.02 -5.97
CA GLN A 43 6.55 -3.24 -6.77
C GLN A 43 5.58 -3.07 -7.93
N LEU A 44 5.65 -3.93 -8.94
CA LEU A 44 4.66 -3.94 -10.00
C LEU A 44 3.28 -4.40 -9.48
N LEU A 45 2.22 -3.82 -10.03
CA LEU A 45 0.86 -4.32 -9.91
C LEU A 45 0.62 -5.44 -10.93
N GLY A 46 -0.45 -6.21 -10.69
CA GLY A 46 -0.99 -7.08 -11.72
C GLY A 46 -1.41 -6.30 -12.97
N HIS A 47 -1.58 -7.01 -14.09
CA HIS A 47 -1.86 -6.39 -15.37
C HIS A 47 -3.14 -5.53 -15.32
N ILE A 48 -2.99 -4.25 -15.65
CA ILE A 48 -4.08 -3.28 -15.59
C ILE A 48 -4.86 -3.36 -16.90
N THR A 49 -6.13 -3.76 -16.81
CA THR A 49 -7.01 -3.84 -17.97
C THR A 49 -7.83 -2.57 -18.15
N GLY A 50 -8.32 -2.32 -19.36
CA GLY A 50 -9.22 -1.19 -19.64
C GLY A 50 -10.51 -1.24 -18.82
N ASN A 51 -11.00 -2.45 -18.50
CA ASN A 51 -12.16 -2.64 -17.63
C ASN A 51 -11.87 -2.17 -16.19
N ILE A 52 -10.70 -2.52 -15.64
CA ILE A 52 -10.28 -2.08 -14.30
C ILE A 52 -10.17 -0.55 -14.24
N LEU A 53 -9.55 0.06 -15.25
CA LEU A 53 -9.45 1.52 -15.34
C LEU A 53 -10.82 2.18 -15.47
N LYS A 54 -11.70 1.65 -16.32
CA LYS A 54 -13.06 2.18 -16.52
C LYS A 54 -13.90 2.11 -15.24
N ALA A 55 -13.80 1.01 -14.48
CA ALA A 55 -14.49 0.87 -13.21
C ALA A 55 -14.00 1.88 -12.16
N ASN A 56 -12.71 2.25 -12.21
CA ASN A 56 -12.10 3.18 -11.28
C ASN A 56 -12.16 4.67 -11.71
N ALA A 57 -12.43 4.92 -12.99
CA ALA A 57 -12.59 6.25 -13.58
C ALA A 57 -13.81 6.26 -14.52
N PRO A 58 -15.05 6.37 -13.99
CA PRO A 58 -16.27 6.24 -14.79
C PRO A 58 -16.38 7.27 -15.92
N LEU A 59 -15.79 8.45 -15.75
CA LEU A 59 -15.77 9.51 -16.77
C LEU A 59 -14.79 9.25 -17.93
N LEU A 60 -13.85 8.31 -17.77
CA LEU A 60 -12.86 8.00 -18.81
C LEU A 60 -13.54 7.23 -19.97
N PRO A 61 -13.47 7.70 -21.22
CA PRO A 61 -14.02 6.96 -22.37
C PRO A 61 -13.42 5.56 -22.48
N ARG A 62 -14.22 4.56 -22.84
CA ARG A 62 -13.81 3.15 -22.83
C ARG A 62 -12.63 2.87 -23.78
N TRP A 63 -12.63 3.48 -24.96
CA TRP A 63 -11.54 3.36 -25.93
C TRP A 63 -10.22 3.91 -25.37
N LEU A 64 -10.28 5.04 -24.65
CA LEU A 64 -9.11 5.67 -24.05
C LEU A 64 -8.60 4.86 -22.84
N ALA A 65 -9.50 4.31 -22.03
CA ALA A 65 -9.14 3.37 -20.96
C ALA A 65 -8.42 2.14 -21.51
N GLY A 66 -8.88 1.60 -22.65
CA GLY A 66 -8.21 0.50 -23.34
C GLY A 66 -6.82 0.88 -23.85
N LEU A 67 -6.68 2.08 -24.44
CA LEU A 67 -5.40 2.59 -24.90
C LEU A 67 -4.39 2.76 -23.74
N ILE A 68 -4.82 3.38 -22.64
CA ILE A 68 -3.98 3.55 -21.45
C ILE A 68 -3.57 2.19 -20.90
N ALA A 69 -4.53 1.28 -20.72
CA ALA A 69 -4.26 -0.07 -20.20
C ALA A 69 -3.20 -0.81 -21.03
N ARG A 70 -3.33 -0.80 -22.37
CA ARG A 70 -2.39 -1.44 -23.29
C ARG A 70 -0.97 -0.87 -23.22
N ASN A 71 -0.84 0.40 -22.86
CA ASN A 71 0.42 1.16 -22.93
C ASN A 71 0.97 1.55 -21.55
N CYS A 72 0.50 0.91 -20.47
CA CYS A 72 0.89 1.25 -19.11
C CYS A 72 1.51 0.10 -18.33
N TYR A 73 2.35 0.50 -17.37
CA TYR A 73 2.89 -0.33 -16.31
C TYR A 73 2.36 0.16 -14.98
N GLY A 74 1.59 -0.69 -14.30
CA GLY A 74 1.06 -0.42 -12.97
C GLY A 74 2.09 -0.72 -11.89
N TRP A 75 2.23 0.18 -10.92
CA TRP A 75 3.11 0.05 -9.77
C TRP A 75 2.32 0.25 -8.48
N PHE A 76 2.67 -0.49 -7.44
CA PHE A 76 2.13 -0.43 -6.11
C PHE A 76 3.21 0.10 -5.17
N LEU A 77 2.95 1.26 -4.58
CA LEU A 77 3.83 1.90 -3.63
C LEU A 77 3.23 1.71 -2.25
N THR A 78 4.03 1.23 -1.31
CA THR A 78 3.61 0.94 0.06
C THR A 78 4.58 1.58 1.03
N SER A 79 4.07 2.43 1.93
CA SER A 79 4.80 2.90 3.11
C SER A 79 4.13 2.44 4.39
N GLU A 80 4.89 2.40 5.47
CA GLU A 80 4.35 2.14 6.80
C GLU A 80 3.39 3.26 7.23
N ASP A 81 2.24 2.88 7.77
CA ASP A 81 1.45 3.73 8.66
C ASP A 81 1.84 3.37 10.10
N LEU A 82 2.40 4.34 10.81
CA LEU A 82 2.90 4.12 12.15
C LEU A 82 1.74 3.80 13.12
N PRO A 83 2.00 2.98 14.16
CA PRO A 83 1.01 2.65 15.19
C PRO A 83 0.37 3.92 15.76
N ASN A 84 -0.96 3.93 15.82
CA ASN A 84 -1.72 5.02 16.39
C ASN A 84 -2.70 4.47 17.43
N PRO A 85 -2.60 4.86 18.72
CA PRO A 85 -3.54 4.45 19.76
C PRO A 85 -5.01 4.81 19.46
N GLU A 86 -5.29 5.77 18.60
CA GLU A 86 -6.67 6.08 18.21
C GLU A 86 -7.18 5.18 17.08
N SER A 87 -6.30 4.44 16.40
CA SER A 87 -6.72 3.42 15.44
C SER A 87 -7.11 2.14 16.18
N ARG A 88 -8.38 1.75 16.04
CA ARG A 88 -9.00 0.67 16.81
C ARG A 88 -10.01 -0.11 15.98
N VAL A 89 -10.13 -1.40 16.27
CA VAL A 89 -11.27 -2.22 15.89
C VAL A 89 -12.07 -2.47 17.15
N THR A 90 -13.37 -2.19 17.11
CA THR A 90 -14.29 -2.38 18.25
C THR A 90 -15.53 -3.13 17.80
N VAL A 91 -16.27 -3.70 18.76
CA VAL A 91 -17.59 -4.28 18.50
C VAL A 91 -18.64 -3.38 19.14
N GLN A 92 -19.56 -2.86 18.32
CA GLN A 92 -20.66 -1.99 18.77
C GLN A 92 -21.97 -2.53 18.24
N ASN A 93 -22.94 -2.81 19.12
CA ASN A 93 -24.26 -3.36 18.75
C ASN A 93 -24.16 -4.59 17.82
N GLY A 94 -23.23 -5.50 18.12
CA GLY A 94 -22.98 -6.70 17.33
C GLY A 94 -22.31 -6.47 15.98
N ARG A 95 -21.82 -5.26 15.68
CA ARG A 95 -21.11 -4.92 14.43
C ARG A 95 -19.65 -4.61 14.70
N ILE A 96 -18.79 -5.05 13.78
CA ILE A 96 -17.37 -4.66 13.76
C ILE A 96 -17.29 -3.21 13.28
N VAL A 97 -16.68 -2.34 14.08
CA VAL A 97 -16.44 -0.94 13.77
C VAL A 97 -14.94 -0.70 13.73
N MET A 98 -14.44 -0.34 12.55
CA MET A 98 -13.04 0.02 12.35
C MET A 98 -12.90 1.54 12.34
N HIS A 99 -12.21 2.06 13.35
CA HIS A 99 -11.75 3.44 13.38
C HIS A 99 -10.28 3.47 12.98
N TRP A 100 -9.98 4.09 11.83
CA TRP A 100 -8.61 4.18 11.32
C TRP A 100 -8.19 5.63 11.12
N VAL A 101 -7.11 6.00 11.81
CA VAL A 101 -6.46 7.31 11.70
C VAL A 101 -5.19 7.13 10.88
N ARG A 102 -5.23 7.65 9.65
CA ARG A 102 -4.10 7.61 8.73
C ARG A 102 -2.91 8.39 9.29
N SER A 103 -1.73 7.77 9.35
CA SER A 103 -0.49 8.34 9.88
C SER A 103 0.62 8.30 8.81
N ASN A 104 1.76 8.97 9.07
CA ASN A 104 2.99 8.89 8.26
C ASN A 104 2.85 9.23 6.76
N MET A 105 1.93 10.13 6.40
CA MET A 105 1.69 10.47 4.99
C MET A 105 2.83 11.25 4.33
N GLY A 106 3.63 12.00 5.09
CA GLY A 106 4.79 12.73 4.54
C GLY A 106 5.82 11.79 3.92
N ALA A 107 6.12 10.66 4.58
CA ALA A 107 7.00 9.63 4.03
C ALA A 107 6.40 9.00 2.76
N HIS A 108 5.09 8.73 2.75
CA HIS A 108 4.40 8.17 1.59
C HIS A 108 4.40 9.11 0.37
N GLU A 109 4.13 10.40 0.60
CA GLU A 109 4.17 11.43 -0.45
C GLU A 109 5.58 11.58 -1.02
N LEU A 110 6.60 11.48 -0.17
CA LEU A 110 7.99 11.46 -0.60
C LEU A 110 8.31 10.21 -1.44
N LEU A 111 7.85 9.02 -1.04
CA LEU A 111 7.99 7.78 -1.82
C LEU A 111 7.38 7.92 -3.23
N ILE A 112 6.18 8.52 -3.31
CA ILE A 112 5.50 8.82 -4.57
C ILE A 112 6.34 9.74 -5.44
N ARG A 113 6.90 10.82 -4.86
CA ARG A 113 7.73 11.79 -5.57
C ARG A 113 9.02 11.15 -6.11
N ARG A 114 9.72 10.37 -5.29
CA ARG A 114 10.94 9.63 -5.67
C ARG A 114 10.68 8.69 -6.83
N THR A 115 9.67 7.84 -6.67
CA THR A 115 9.30 6.83 -7.66
C THR A 115 8.86 7.49 -8.98
N ARG A 116 8.11 8.59 -8.92
CA ARG A 116 7.76 9.36 -10.13
C ARG A 116 9.00 9.86 -10.87
N GLY A 117 10.02 10.33 -10.14
CA GLY A 117 11.31 10.72 -10.71
C GLY A 117 12.02 9.56 -11.40
N VAL A 118 12.05 8.38 -10.77
CA VAL A 118 12.61 7.15 -11.35
C VAL A 118 11.90 6.78 -12.66
N MET A 119 10.56 6.75 -12.67
CA MET A 119 9.79 6.39 -13.87
C MET A 119 10.02 7.38 -15.02
N ARG A 120 10.10 8.68 -14.73
CA ARG A 120 10.43 9.69 -15.75
C ARG A 120 11.84 9.50 -16.33
N ARG A 121 12.84 9.22 -15.48
CA ARG A 121 14.21 8.92 -15.95
C ARG A 121 14.28 7.63 -16.75
N ALA A 122 13.42 6.66 -16.45
CA ALA A 122 13.28 5.43 -17.22
C ALA A 122 12.57 5.63 -18.58
N GLY A 123 12.17 6.85 -18.92
CA GLY A 123 11.62 7.19 -20.24
C GLY A 123 10.09 7.20 -20.32
N PHE A 124 9.37 7.04 -19.21
CA PHE A 124 7.90 7.15 -19.21
C PHE A 124 7.45 8.62 -19.25
N PRO A 125 6.84 9.11 -20.35
CA PRO A 125 6.43 10.50 -20.47
C PRO A 125 5.28 10.89 -19.54
N ILE A 126 4.40 9.93 -19.22
CA ILE A 126 3.21 10.17 -18.41
C ILE A 126 3.29 9.26 -17.17
N VAL A 127 3.22 9.88 -15.99
CA VAL A 127 3.16 9.16 -14.71
C VAL A 127 1.96 9.66 -13.92
N LEU A 128 1.00 8.79 -13.67
CA LEU A 128 -0.22 9.09 -12.91
C LEU A 128 -0.19 8.35 -11.57
N THR A 129 -0.83 8.90 -10.55
CA THR A 129 -0.86 8.30 -9.21
C THR A 129 -2.22 8.44 -8.58
N ARG A 130 -2.65 7.41 -7.85
CA ARG A 130 -3.87 7.44 -7.04
C ARG A 130 -3.61 6.75 -5.71
N THR A 131 -3.57 7.54 -4.65
CA THR A 131 -3.50 7.03 -3.28
C THR A 131 -4.83 6.36 -2.92
N PHE A 132 -4.77 5.14 -2.40
CA PHE A 132 -5.98 4.44 -1.97
C PHE A 132 -6.57 5.10 -0.74
N GLY A 133 -7.90 5.08 -0.64
CA GLY A 133 -8.64 5.64 0.50
C GLY A 133 -8.81 4.66 1.65
N ARG A 134 -9.64 5.01 2.64
CA ARG A 134 -9.90 4.21 3.84
C ARG A 134 -10.67 2.90 3.60
N LYS A 135 -11.19 2.69 2.40
CA LYS A 135 -12.04 1.52 2.06
C LYS A 135 -11.26 0.28 1.62
N THR A 136 -9.94 0.38 1.50
CA THR A 136 -9.08 -0.72 1.09
C THR A 136 -8.18 -1.11 2.25
N THR A 137 -8.56 -2.17 2.96
CA THR A 137 -7.80 -2.76 4.07
C THR A 137 -7.18 -4.06 3.59
N SER A 138 -5.89 -4.02 3.22
CA SER A 138 -5.20 -5.20 2.68
C SER A 138 -4.34 -5.89 3.73
N HIS A 139 -3.43 -5.17 4.37
CA HIS A 139 -2.52 -5.71 5.38
C HIS A 139 -2.89 -5.10 6.74
N GLN A 140 -3.94 -5.62 7.36
CA GLN A 140 -4.31 -5.22 8.72
C GLN A 140 -3.42 -5.95 9.72
N CYS A 141 -2.94 -5.21 10.73
CA CYS A 141 -2.12 -5.75 11.80
C CYS A 141 -2.23 -4.90 13.07
N GLY A 142 -1.77 -5.42 14.20
CA GLY A 142 -1.61 -4.67 15.45
C GLY A 142 -2.87 -4.53 16.33
N THR A 143 -3.94 -5.28 16.06
CA THR A 143 -5.15 -5.33 16.89
C THR A 143 -5.00 -6.12 18.21
N ALA A 144 -4.09 -7.09 18.28
CA ALA A 144 -3.67 -7.81 19.48
C ALA A 144 -2.15 -7.74 19.62
N ARG A 145 -1.66 -6.51 19.84
CA ARG A 145 -0.22 -6.17 19.84
C ARG A 145 0.61 -7.13 20.69
N LEU A 146 1.68 -7.65 20.08
CA LEU A 146 2.73 -8.43 20.72
C LEU A 146 3.70 -7.51 21.50
N GLY A 147 4.05 -7.89 22.73
CA GLY A 147 5.00 -7.14 23.56
C GLY A 147 5.31 -7.83 24.89
N SER A 148 6.30 -7.34 25.63
CA SER A 148 6.67 -7.89 26.95
C SER A 148 5.92 -7.27 28.13
N ASP A 149 5.22 -6.16 27.90
CA ASP A 149 4.56 -5.36 28.93
C ASP A 149 3.03 -5.52 28.84
N PRO A 150 2.38 -6.14 29.83
CA PRO A 150 0.94 -6.38 29.80
C PRO A 150 0.09 -5.10 29.77
N GLU A 151 0.61 -3.96 30.24
CA GLU A 151 -0.12 -2.68 30.19
C GLU A 151 -0.20 -2.11 28.76
N THR A 152 0.69 -2.58 27.89
CA THR A 152 0.80 -2.10 26.52
C THR A 152 0.68 -3.22 25.49
N SER A 153 0.53 -4.49 25.84
CA SER A 153 0.37 -5.58 24.87
C SER A 153 -0.70 -6.56 25.25
N VAL A 154 -1.23 -7.27 24.26
CA VAL A 154 -2.26 -8.30 24.45
C VAL A 154 -1.63 -9.67 24.62
N VAL A 155 -0.55 -9.93 23.88
CA VAL A 155 0.20 -11.20 23.91
C VAL A 155 1.69 -10.98 24.10
N SER A 156 2.33 -11.95 24.75
CA SER A 156 3.78 -12.03 24.90
C SER A 156 4.48 -12.30 23.56
N PRO A 157 5.83 -12.23 23.50
CA PRO A 157 6.60 -12.65 22.33
C PRO A 157 6.40 -14.11 21.90
N ASP A 158 5.87 -14.96 22.79
CA ASP A 158 5.48 -16.35 22.50
C ASP A 158 4.03 -16.47 22.00
N CYS A 159 3.42 -15.35 21.62
CA CYS A 159 2.03 -15.24 21.17
C CYS A 159 0.98 -15.65 22.22
N ARG A 160 1.37 -15.77 23.49
CA ARG A 160 0.46 -16.14 24.60
C ARG A 160 -0.18 -14.90 25.21
N SER A 161 -1.47 -14.94 25.49
CA SER A 161 -2.15 -13.87 26.25
C SER A 161 -1.47 -13.64 27.61
N HIS A 162 -1.36 -12.37 28.00
CA HIS A 162 -0.87 -12.00 29.33
C HIS A 162 -1.85 -12.41 30.45
N GLU A 163 -3.15 -12.42 30.18
CA GLU A 163 -4.19 -12.67 31.18
C GLU A 163 -4.65 -14.12 31.24
N ILE A 164 -4.66 -14.82 30.09
CA ILE A 164 -5.20 -16.18 29.97
C ILE A 164 -4.10 -17.16 29.58
N ALA A 165 -3.66 -17.99 30.54
CA ALA A 165 -2.47 -18.83 30.41
C ALA A 165 -2.51 -19.86 29.27
N ASN A 166 -3.70 -20.27 28.83
CA ASN A 166 -3.90 -21.24 27.74
C ASN A 166 -4.45 -20.62 26.45
N LEU A 167 -4.44 -19.29 26.32
CA LEU A 167 -4.88 -18.58 25.12
C LEU A 167 -3.67 -18.06 24.32
N TYR A 168 -3.67 -18.34 23.02
CA TYR A 168 -2.65 -17.89 22.08
C TYR A 168 -3.32 -17.23 20.88
N VAL A 169 -2.68 -16.19 20.33
CA VAL A 169 -3.14 -15.48 19.13
C VAL A 169 -2.03 -15.56 18.07
N THR A 170 -2.33 -16.12 16.91
CA THR A 170 -1.31 -16.41 15.87
C THR A 170 -1.79 -15.96 14.50
N ASP A 171 -1.84 -14.65 14.30
CA ASP A 171 -2.07 -14.02 13.00
C ASP A 171 -1.37 -12.65 12.93
N ALA A 172 -1.80 -11.75 12.05
CA ALA A 172 -1.20 -10.42 11.89
C ALA A 172 -1.62 -9.42 12.99
N SER A 173 -2.57 -9.79 13.84
CA SER A 173 -3.07 -9.01 14.98
C SER A 173 -1.96 -8.43 15.84
#